data_AF-A0A4S0JMT2-F1
#
_entry.id   AF-A0A4S0JMT2-F1
#
_cell.length_a   1.000
_cell.length_b   1.000
_cell.length_c   1.000
_cell.angle_alpha   90.00
_cell.angle_beta   90.00
_cell.angle_gamma   90.00
#
_symmetry.space_group_name_H-M   'P 1'
#
loop_
_entity.id
_entity.type
_entity.pdbx_description
1 polymer ?
#
loop_
_entity_poly.entity_id
_entity_poly.type
_entity_poly.pdbx_seq_one_letter_code
_entity_poly.pdbx_strand_id
1 'polypeptide(L)'
;MNQPKPDHAEHDSRDIWSAVCTAVRAAREKAGVAAEHIAGISFDATCSLVVRDRQGGQLSVSTTGEKRWDTIVWLDHRAIAEADECTASGHEVLNYIGGVMSPEMATPKLMWLKRNLP
;
A
#
# COMPACT_ATOMS: atom_id res chain seq x y z
N MET A 1 10.54 6.15 -3.44
CA MET A 1 10.34 5.45 -2.16
C MET A 1 10.91 6.30 -1.04
N ASN A 2 10.16 6.47 0.04
CA ASN A 2 10.60 7.11 1.28
C ASN A 2 10.91 6.04 2.33
N GLN A 3 12.02 6.20 3.06
CA GLN A 3 12.45 5.28 4.12
C GLN A 3 12.82 6.10 5.36
N PRO A 4 11.83 6.58 6.13
CA PRO A 4 12.08 7.56 7.19
C PRO A 4 12.85 6.98 8.39
N LYS A 5 12.86 5.65 8.56
CA LYS A 5 13.61 4.91 9.59
C LYS A 5 13.72 3.43 9.19
N PRO A 6 14.51 2.60 9.91
CA PRO A 6 14.55 1.15 9.68
C PRO A 6 13.15 0.54 9.62
N ASP A 7 12.98 -0.47 8.78
CA ASP A 7 11.75 -1.23 8.55
C ASP A 7 10.56 -0.44 7.97
N HIS A 8 10.73 0.88 7.73
CA HIS A 8 9.71 1.72 7.12
C HIS A 8 9.96 1.93 5.62
N ALA A 9 8.96 1.67 4.79
CA ALA A 9 8.96 1.93 3.36
C ALA A 9 7.61 2.51 2.93
N GLU A 10 7.67 3.69 2.31
CA GLU A 10 6.49 4.51 2.01
C GLU A 10 6.50 5.01 0.57
N HIS A 11 5.31 5.11 -0.02
CA HIS A 11 5.07 5.70 -1.34
C HIS A 11 4.03 6.83 -1.27
N ASP A 12 4.03 7.63 -2.34
CA ASP A 12 3.00 8.63 -2.63
C ASP A 12 2.06 8.04 -3.69
N SER A 13 0.80 7.80 -3.33
CA SER A 13 -0.17 7.24 -4.26
C SER A 13 -0.51 8.16 -5.44
N ARG A 14 -0.35 9.49 -5.30
CA ARG A 14 -0.53 10.43 -6.42
C ARG A 14 0.63 10.35 -7.40
N ASP A 15 1.84 10.15 -6.91
CA ASP A 15 3.01 9.89 -7.75
C ASP A 15 2.83 8.58 -8.52
N ILE A 16 2.40 7.51 -7.85
CA ILE A 16 2.06 6.22 -8.50
C ILE A 16 1.01 6.43 -9.59
N TRP A 17 -0.09 7.12 -9.30
CA TRP A 17 -1.16 7.34 -10.28
C TRP A 17 -0.69 8.17 -11.48
N SER A 18 0.14 9.18 -11.24
CA SER A 18 0.76 9.99 -12.30
C SER A 18 1.66 9.15 -13.21
N ALA A 19 2.47 8.27 -12.61
CA ALA A 19 3.33 7.34 -13.33
C ALA A 19 2.51 6.36 -14.19
N VAL A 20 1.43 5.79 -13.64
CA VAL A 20 0.50 4.92 -14.38
C VAL A 20 -0.10 5.65 -15.57
N CYS A 21 -0.62 6.86 -15.38
CA CYS A 21 -1.20 7.66 -16.46
C CYS A 21 -0.19 7.94 -17.58
N THR A 22 1.05 8.25 -17.20
CA THR A 22 2.15 8.51 -18.14
C THR A 22 2.50 7.24 -18.92
N ALA A 23 2.70 6.12 -18.23
CA ALA A 23 3.06 4.84 -18.84
C ALA A 23 1.98 4.33 -19.81
N VAL A 24 0.71 4.40 -19.43
CA VAL A 24 -0.42 3.97 -20.27
C VAL A 24 -0.52 4.81 -21.54
N ARG A 25 -0.38 6.14 -21.43
CA ARG A 25 -0.40 7.05 -22.59
C ARG A 25 0.76 6.76 -23.54
N ALA A 26 1.96 6.62 -23.01
CA ALA A 26 3.15 6.31 -23.80
C ALA A 26 3.04 4.94 -24.49
N ALA A 27 2.51 3.93 -23.80
CA ALA A 27 2.29 2.60 -24.38
C ALA A 27 1.29 2.64 -25.54
N ARG A 28 0.18 3.36 -25.37
CA ARG A 28 -0.84 3.55 -26.43
C ARG A 28 -0.25 4.27 -27.64
N GLU A 29 0.49 5.37 -27.42
CA GLU A 29 1.14 6.14 -28.48
C GLU A 29 2.14 5.27 -29.25
N LYS A 30 2.96 4.49 -28.55
CA LYS A 30 3.91 3.55 -29.17
C LYS A 30 3.21 2.46 -29.98
N ALA A 31 2.03 2.01 -29.55
CA ALA A 31 1.23 1.03 -30.27
C ALA A 31 0.50 1.63 -31.50
N GLY A 32 0.41 2.97 -31.61
CA GLY A 32 -0.27 3.64 -32.72
C GLY A 32 -1.78 3.40 -32.79
N VAL A 33 -2.40 3.03 -31.66
CA VAL A 33 -3.84 2.74 -31.59
C VAL A 33 -4.62 3.92 -31.02
N ALA A 34 -5.80 4.16 -31.58
CA ALA A 34 -6.75 5.13 -31.07
C ALA A 34 -7.32 4.66 -29.70
N ALA A 35 -7.68 5.60 -28.83
CA ALA A 35 -8.16 5.27 -27.48
C ALA A 35 -9.47 4.47 -27.52
N GLU A 36 -10.30 4.73 -28.54
CA GLU A 36 -11.61 4.11 -28.75
C GLU A 36 -11.50 2.62 -29.10
N HIS A 37 -10.31 2.17 -29.52
CA HIS A 37 -10.04 0.75 -29.80
C HIS A 37 -9.65 -0.05 -28.55
N ILE A 38 -9.47 0.61 -27.39
CA ILE A 38 -9.13 -0.08 -26.13
C ILE A 38 -10.42 -0.58 -25.48
N ALA A 39 -10.69 -1.88 -25.64
CA ALA A 39 -11.90 -2.51 -25.11
C ALA A 39 -11.89 -2.70 -23.58
N GLY A 40 -10.74 -2.61 -22.92
CA GLY A 40 -10.63 -2.79 -21.47
C GLY A 40 -9.26 -2.43 -20.91
N ILE A 41 -9.22 -2.14 -19.62
CA ILE A 41 -8.00 -1.84 -18.84
C ILE A 41 -8.06 -2.67 -17.56
N SER A 42 -7.00 -3.40 -17.26
CA SER A 42 -6.80 -4.10 -15.99
C SER A 42 -5.59 -3.51 -15.26
N PHE A 43 -5.62 -3.59 -13.93
CA PHE A 43 -4.53 -3.14 -13.08
C PHE A 43 -4.11 -4.29 -12.18
N ASP A 44 -2.81 -4.46 -12.04
CA ASP A 44 -2.19 -5.19 -10.94
C ASP A 44 -1.28 -4.22 -10.17
N ALA A 45 -1.00 -4.57 -8.92
CA ALA A 45 -0.10 -3.82 -8.07
C ALA A 45 0.46 -4.74 -6.99
N THR A 46 1.55 -4.30 -6.35
CA THR A 46 1.98 -4.88 -5.07
C THR A 46 0.86 -4.77 -4.04
N CYS A 47 0.84 -5.66 -3.05
CA CYS A 47 -0.10 -5.65 -1.92
C CYS A 47 0.23 -4.56 -0.86
N SER A 48 0.61 -3.37 -1.33
CA SER A 48 0.82 -2.19 -0.47
C SER A 48 -0.50 -1.63 0.05
N LEU A 49 -0.47 -0.91 1.17
CA LEU A 49 -1.65 -0.34 1.83
C LEU A 49 -1.74 1.18 1.58
N VAL A 50 -2.71 1.63 0.80
CA VAL A 50 -2.99 3.06 0.56
C VAL A 50 -4.05 3.54 1.56
N VAL A 51 -3.82 4.69 2.20
CA VAL A 51 -4.70 5.28 3.21
C VAL A 51 -5.24 6.63 2.72
N ARG A 52 -6.54 6.85 2.91
CA ARG A 52 -7.25 8.07 2.51
C ARG A 52 -8.06 8.64 3.66
N ASP A 53 -8.26 9.96 3.65
CA ASP A 53 -9.22 10.62 4.54
C ASP A 53 -10.69 10.39 4.08
N ARG A 54 -11.64 10.94 4.84
CA ARG A 54 -13.07 10.80 4.56
C ARG A 54 -13.52 11.47 3.26
N GLN A 55 -12.71 12.37 2.72
CA GLN A 55 -12.93 13.09 1.47
C GLN A 55 -12.16 12.46 0.30
N GLY A 56 -11.45 11.35 0.52
CA GLY A 56 -10.61 10.71 -0.49
C GLY A 56 -9.25 11.39 -0.70
N GLY A 57 -8.88 12.33 0.16
CA GLY A 57 -7.57 12.99 0.19
C GLY A 57 -6.46 12.10 0.77
N GLN A 58 -5.20 12.47 0.52
CA GLN A 58 -4.04 11.78 1.10
C GLN A 58 -4.04 11.93 2.62
N LEU A 59 -3.97 10.80 3.33
CA LEU A 59 -3.81 10.75 4.77
C LEU A 59 -2.45 10.11 5.08
N SER A 60 -1.62 10.82 5.84
CA SER A 60 -0.24 10.39 6.08
C SER A 60 -0.18 9.07 6.85
N VAL A 61 0.70 8.18 6.42
CA VAL A 61 1.13 6.98 7.14
C VAL A 61 2.56 7.13 7.67
N SER A 62 3.19 8.29 7.47
CA SER A 62 4.59 8.52 7.81
C SER A 62 4.76 9.06 9.22
N THR A 63 5.81 8.59 9.91
CA THR A 63 6.21 9.14 11.20
C THR A 63 6.77 10.57 11.10
N THR A 64 7.05 11.05 9.89
CA THR A 64 7.48 12.45 9.67
C THR A 64 6.31 13.44 9.65
N GLY A 65 5.07 12.96 9.55
CA GLY A 65 3.87 13.79 9.41
C GLY A 65 3.68 14.40 8.01
N GLU A 66 4.56 14.12 7.06
CA GLU A 66 4.39 14.58 5.68
C GLU A 66 3.15 13.95 5.04
N LYS A 67 2.22 14.80 4.58
CA LYS A 67 0.92 14.37 4.05
C LYS A 67 0.99 13.50 2.80
N ARG A 68 2.05 13.62 1.99
CA ARG A 68 2.15 12.95 0.70
C ARG A 68 2.44 11.45 0.81
N TRP A 69 3.02 11.03 1.93
CA TRP A 69 3.33 9.62 2.19
C TRP A 69 2.09 8.95 2.76
N ASP A 70 1.26 8.41 1.88
CA ASP A 70 -0.05 7.84 2.21
C ASP A 70 -0.14 6.34 1.91
N THR A 71 0.99 5.72 1.54
CA THR A 71 1.05 4.32 1.15
C THR A 71 2.14 3.60 1.94
N ILE A 72 1.78 2.60 2.75
CA ILE A 72 2.74 1.67 3.37
C ILE A 72 3.07 0.59 2.33
N VAL A 73 4.34 0.49 1.95
CA VAL A 73 4.78 -0.46 0.91
C VAL A 73 4.69 -1.90 1.42
N TRP A 74 4.47 -2.86 0.52
CA TRP A 74 4.34 -4.29 0.86
C TRP A 74 5.49 -4.80 1.76
N LEU A 75 6.74 -4.47 1.42
CA LEU A 75 7.95 -4.88 2.15
C LEU A 75 8.21 -4.15 3.48
N ASP A 76 7.33 -3.24 3.88
CA ASP A 76 7.43 -2.53 5.16
C ASP A 76 7.18 -3.49 6.33
N HIS A 77 8.09 -3.50 7.29
CA HIS A 77 8.10 -4.39 8.46
C HIS A 77 7.82 -3.63 9.77
N ARG A 78 7.29 -2.41 9.74
CA ARG A 78 7.02 -1.62 10.97
C ARG A 78 6.11 -2.29 11.98
N ALA A 79 5.29 -3.24 11.52
CA ALA A 79 4.21 -3.88 12.27
C ALA A 79 4.56 -5.31 12.74
N ILE A 80 5.84 -5.61 12.99
CA ILE A 80 6.27 -6.92 13.52
C ILE A 80 5.55 -7.25 14.83
N ALA A 81 5.51 -6.33 15.79
CA ALA A 81 4.87 -6.57 17.08
C ALA A 81 3.36 -6.87 16.94
N GLU A 82 2.67 -6.14 16.07
CA GLU A 82 1.26 -6.39 15.75
C GLU A 82 1.04 -7.74 15.04
N ALA A 83 1.97 -8.16 14.20
CA ALA A 83 1.90 -9.45 13.50
C ALA A 83 2.12 -10.62 14.47
N ASP A 84 3.06 -10.49 15.41
CA ASP A 84 3.27 -11.47 16.48
C ASP A 84 2.03 -11.61 17.36
N GLU A 85 1.40 -10.49 17.73
CA GLU A 85 0.14 -10.46 18.47
C GLU A 85 -1.00 -11.15 17.70
N CYS A 86 -1.14 -10.86 16.40
CA CYS A 86 -2.11 -11.54 15.54
C CYS A 86 -1.87 -13.05 15.51
N THR A 87 -0.62 -13.47 15.36
CA THR A 87 -0.24 -14.90 15.32
C THR A 87 -0.56 -15.60 16.64
N ALA A 88 -0.25 -14.96 17.77
CA ALA A 88 -0.52 -15.50 19.10
C ALA A 88 -2.01 -15.69 19.41
N SER A 89 -2.91 -15.01 18.68
CA SER A 89 -4.35 -15.15 18.87
C SER A 89 -4.89 -16.54 18.54
N GLY A 90 -4.21 -17.30 17.67
CA GLY A 90 -4.69 -18.60 17.20
C GLY A 90 -6.04 -18.54 16.46
N HIS A 91 -6.45 -17.35 15.98
CA HIS A 91 -7.74 -17.15 15.33
C HIS A 91 -7.89 -18.01 14.07
N GLU A 92 -9.08 -18.52 13.80
CA GLU A 92 -9.35 -19.45 12.68
C GLU A 92 -8.95 -18.92 11.30
N VAL A 93 -8.94 -17.59 11.13
CA VAL A 93 -8.52 -16.93 9.88
C VAL A 93 -7.05 -17.20 9.54
N LEU A 94 -6.22 -17.52 10.54
CA LEU A 94 -4.81 -17.86 10.32
C LEU A 94 -4.66 -19.17 9.53
N ASN A 95 -5.68 -20.03 9.51
CA ASN A 95 -5.68 -21.27 8.72
C ASN A 95 -5.56 -21.00 7.21
N TYR A 96 -5.95 -19.80 6.74
CA TYR A 96 -5.84 -19.42 5.33
C TYR A 96 -4.46 -18.87 4.92
N ILE A 97 -3.56 -18.65 5.89
CA ILE A 97 -2.22 -18.08 5.66
C ILE A 97 -1.10 -18.96 6.22
N GLY A 98 -1.38 -20.22 6.56
CA GLY A 98 -0.39 -21.15 7.09
C GLY A 98 -0.06 -20.97 8.57
N GLY A 99 -0.95 -20.33 9.34
CA GLY A 99 -0.85 -20.23 10.80
C GLY A 99 -0.03 -19.06 11.35
N VAL A 100 0.68 -18.31 10.49
CA VAL A 100 1.54 -17.18 10.91
C VAL A 100 1.17 -15.92 10.14
N MET A 101 0.90 -14.83 10.88
CA MET A 101 0.65 -13.52 10.30
C MET A 101 1.98 -12.86 9.92
N SER A 102 2.14 -12.45 8.66
CA SER A 102 3.30 -11.66 8.22
C SER A 102 3.11 -10.17 8.53
N PRO A 103 4.16 -9.43 8.96
CA PRO A 103 4.09 -7.98 9.12
C PRO A 103 3.81 -7.24 7.80
N GLU A 104 4.02 -7.90 6.66
CA GLU A 104 3.73 -7.34 5.33
C GLU A 104 2.22 -7.29 5.01
N MET A 105 1.40 -8.03 5.74
CA MET A 105 -0.05 -8.07 5.56
C MET A 105 -0.75 -6.81 6.09
N ALA A 106 -1.96 -6.55 5.61
CA ALA A 106 -2.68 -5.31 5.90
C ALA A 106 -3.12 -5.18 7.37
N THR A 107 -3.55 -6.27 8.02
CA THR A 107 -4.10 -6.21 9.39
C THR A 107 -3.08 -5.71 10.42
N PRO A 108 -1.85 -6.25 10.49
CA PRO A 108 -0.81 -5.69 11.36
C PRO A 108 -0.51 -4.22 11.08
N LYS A 109 -0.41 -3.83 9.80
CA LYS A 109 -0.19 -2.43 9.39
C LYS A 109 -1.30 -1.50 9.87
N LEU A 110 -2.56 -1.93 9.81
CA LEU A 110 -3.71 -1.17 10.32
C LEU A 110 -3.70 -1.06 11.86
N MET A 111 -3.34 -2.13 12.57
CA MET A 111 -3.16 -2.09 14.02
C MET A 111 -2.07 -1.10 14.42
N TRP A 112 -0.94 -1.12 13.70
CA TRP A 112 0.17 -0.20 13.92
C TRP A 112 -0.27 1.25 13.73
N LEU A 113 -0.96 1.55 12.62
CA LEU A 113 -1.50 2.89 12.34
C LEU A 113 -2.41 3.36 13.48
N LYS A 114 -3.36 2.53 13.92
CA LYS A 114 -4.28 2.87 15.02
C LYS A 114 -3.55 3.22 16.33
N ARG A 115 -2.41 2.57 16.61
CA ARG A 115 -1.63 2.77 17.85
C ARG A 115 -0.69 3.96 17.78
N ASN A 116 -0.10 4.20 16.60
CA ASN A 116 1.01 5.15 16.44
C ASN A 116 0.60 6.45 15.74
N LEU A 117 -0.50 6.45 14.98
CA LEU A 117 -1.03 7.59 14.22
C LEU A 117 -2.58 7.65 14.35
N PRO A 118 -3.11 7.96 15.56
CA PRO A 118 -4.55 7.95 15.83
C PRO A 118 -5.33 9.14 15.22
#